data_AF-A0A8T6SW74-F1
#
_entry.id   AF-A0A8T6SW74-F1
#
_cell.length_a   1.000
_cell.length_b   1.000
_cell.length_c   1.000
_cell.angle_alpha   90.00
_cell.angle_beta   90.00
_cell.angle_gamma   90.00
#
_symmetry.space_group_name_H-M   'P 1'
#
loop_
_entity.id
_entity.type
_entity.pdbx_description
1 polymer ?
#
loop_
_entity_poly.entity_id
_entity_poly.type
_entity_poly.pdbx_seq_one_letter_code
_entity_poly.pdbx_strand_id
1 'polypeptide(L)'
;PVLESIGFSDGVIVDALLGYGQVGNPRGQVATLVEEGEESGRQVVSLDVPTGFDLETGEFRSISFKEPVTLTVGLPKANMVGNIKDLWLADIGIPR
;
A
#
# COMPACT_ATOMS: atom_id res chain seq x y z
N PRO A 1 12.06 16.11 3.61
CA PRO A 1 10.94 16.48 4.52
C PRO A 1 10.61 15.28 5.40
N VAL A 2 10.76 15.43 6.72
CA VAL A 2 10.13 14.49 7.66
C VAL A 2 8.64 14.54 7.34
N LEU A 3 8.00 13.37 7.16
CA LEU A 3 6.54 13.29 7.01
C LEU A 3 5.92 14.08 8.16
N GLU A 4 5.16 15.14 7.85
CA GLU A 4 4.24 15.69 8.84
C GLU A 4 3.36 14.54 9.31
N SER A 5 3.06 14.49 10.61
CA SER A 5 2.26 13.40 11.18
C SER A 5 0.94 13.31 10.43
N ILE A 6 0.68 12.18 9.77
CA ILE A 6 -0.64 11.92 9.20
C ILE A 6 -1.55 11.54 10.37
N GLY A 7 -2.40 12.49 10.78
CA GLY A 7 -3.31 12.32 11.91
C GLY A 7 -4.60 11.65 11.48
N PHE A 8 -4.95 10.54 12.10
CA PHE A 8 -6.25 9.88 11.95
C PHE A 8 -6.97 9.87 13.30
N SER A 9 -8.25 10.27 13.32
CA SER A 9 -9.05 10.40 14.55
C SER A 9 -9.37 9.05 15.21
N ASP A 10 -9.43 7.96 14.45
CA ASP A 10 -10.04 6.67 14.87
C ASP A 10 -9.12 5.45 14.67
N GLY A 11 -7.81 5.68 14.71
CA GLY A 11 -6.78 4.67 14.42
C GLY A 11 -6.55 4.48 12.92
N VAL A 12 -5.48 3.75 12.59
CA VAL A 12 -5.04 3.51 11.20
C VAL A 12 -4.74 2.03 11.00
N ILE A 13 -5.00 1.53 9.80
CA ILE A 13 -4.56 0.20 9.38
C ILE A 13 -3.21 0.35 8.70
N VAL A 14 -2.21 -0.40 9.18
CA VAL A 14 -0.93 -0.52 8.50
C VAL A 14 -0.97 -1.78 7.64
N ASP A 15 -1.04 -1.60 6.33
CA ASP A 15 -0.95 -2.68 5.36
C ASP A 15 0.53 -3.03 5.13
N ALA A 16 0.93 -4.13 5.76
CA ALA A 16 2.23 -4.79 5.57
C ALA A 16 2.03 -6.27 5.18
N LEU A 17 0.88 -6.59 4.58
CA LEU A 17 0.50 -7.98 4.31
C LEU A 17 1.26 -8.56 3.12
N LEU A 18 1.29 -7.83 2.00
CA LEU A 18 2.01 -8.20 0.78
C LEU A 18 2.78 -6.99 0.23
N GLY A 19 4.01 -7.23 -0.25
CA GLY A 19 4.85 -6.20 -0.87
C GLY A 19 5.07 -6.44 -2.37
N TYR A 20 6.25 -6.08 -2.88
CA TYR A 20 6.58 -6.21 -4.31
C TYR A 20 6.47 -7.62 -4.91
N GLY A 21 6.55 -8.68 -4.10
CA GLY A 21 6.51 -10.08 -4.55
C GLY A 21 5.11 -10.67 -4.74
N GLN A 22 4.06 -9.86 -4.63
CA GLN A 22 2.68 -10.33 -4.77
C GLN A 22 2.35 -10.79 -6.18
N VAL A 23 1.58 -11.87 -6.30
CA VAL A 23 1.15 -12.45 -7.58
C VAL A 23 -0.34 -12.78 -7.54
N GLY A 24 -1.10 -12.24 -8.48
CA GLY A 24 -2.55 -12.41 -8.53
C GLY A 24 -3.26 -11.77 -7.35
N ASN A 25 -4.54 -12.13 -7.16
CA ASN A 25 -5.33 -11.65 -6.03
C ASN A 25 -4.78 -12.17 -4.69
N PRO A 26 -4.88 -11.37 -3.60
CA PRO A 26 -4.81 -11.89 -2.24
C PRO A 26 -5.69 -13.13 -2.04
N ARG A 27 -5.25 -14.06 -1.18
CA ARG A 27 -5.91 -15.35 -0.94
C ARG A 27 -5.87 -15.71 0.54
N GLY A 28 -6.78 -16.60 0.96
CA GLY A 28 -6.83 -17.10 2.33
C GLY A 28 -6.97 -15.96 3.34
N GLN A 29 -6.24 -16.04 4.45
CA GLN A 29 -6.30 -15.03 5.51
C GLN A 29 -5.95 -13.62 5.04
N VAL A 30 -5.07 -13.45 4.05
CA VAL A 30 -4.74 -12.12 3.53
C VAL A 30 -5.97 -11.50 2.85
N ALA A 31 -6.72 -12.29 2.07
CA ALA A 31 -7.96 -11.80 1.45
C ALA A 31 -8.97 -11.36 2.51
N THR A 32 -9.19 -12.20 3.54
CA THR A 32 -10.09 -11.88 4.65
C THR A 32 -9.70 -10.59 5.36
N LEU A 33 -8.42 -10.39 5.68
CA LEU A 33 -7.96 -9.18 6.36
C LEU A 33 -8.09 -7.92 5.49
N VAL A 34 -7.93 -8.05 4.16
CA VAL A 34 -8.15 -6.94 3.23
C VAL A 34 -9.62 -6.56 3.19
N GLU A 35 -10.51 -7.54 3.09
CA GLU A 35 -11.96 -7.31 3.07
C GLU A 35 -12.45 -6.68 4.38
N GLU A 36 -12.06 -7.25 5.54
CA GLU A 36 -12.39 -6.69 6.86
C GLU A 36 -11.81 -5.28 7.06
N GLY A 37 -10.59 -5.05 6.58
CA GLY A 37 -9.93 -3.76 6.66
C GLY A 37 -10.63 -2.70 5.83
N GLU A 38 -11.05 -3.03 4.59
CA GLU A 38 -11.84 -2.12 3.76
C GLU A 38 -13.23 -1.85 4.32
N GLU A 39 -13.93 -2.89 4.78
CA GLU A 39 -15.25 -2.74 5.40
C GLU A 39 -15.21 -1.86 6.65
N SER A 40 -14.05 -1.76 7.31
CA SER A 40 -13.87 -0.91 8.49
C SER A 40 -13.92 0.59 8.18
N GLY A 41 -13.71 1.00 6.92
CA GLY A 41 -13.66 2.40 6.49
C GLY A 41 -12.50 3.21 7.10
N ARG A 42 -11.53 2.56 7.74
CA ARG A 42 -10.35 3.23 8.31
C ARG A 42 -9.34 3.54 7.22
N GLN A 43 -8.57 4.62 7.40
CA GLN A 43 -7.45 4.88 6.50
C GLN A 43 -6.45 3.71 6.54
N VAL A 44 -6.04 3.30 5.35
CA VAL A 44 -4.95 2.35 5.15
C VAL A 44 -3.67 3.09 4.77
N VAL A 45 -2.57 2.73 5.45
CA VAL A 45 -1.21 3.11 5.11
C VAL A 45 -0.46 1.84 4.68
N SER A 46 -0.18 1.71 3.38
CA SER A 46 0.54 0.58 2.81
C SER A 46 2.04 0.78 2.83
N LEU A 47 2.78 -0.26 3.20
CA LEU A 47 4.23 -0.29 3.15
C LEU A 47 4.71 -0.98 1.87
N ASP A 48 5.71 -0.37 1.23
CA ASP A 48 6.33 -0.84 -0.02
C ASP A 48 5.43 -0.77 -1.26
N VAL A 49 4.42 -1.64 -1.34
CA VAL A 49 3.44 -1.76 -2.42
C VAL A 49 2.10 -2.12 -1.78
N PRO A 50 0.97 -1.48 -2.14
CA PRO A 50 -0.32 -1.85 -1.58
C PRO A 50 -0.67 -3.31 -1.83
N THR A 51 -1.22 -3.98 -0.83
CA THR A 51 -1.78 -5.32 -1.00
C THR A 51 -2.88 -5.28 -2.06
N GLY A 52 -2.72 -6.07 -3.11
CA GLY A 52 -3.64 -6.15 -4.24
C GLY A 52 -3.38 -5.13 -5.36
N PHE A 53 -2.28 -4.39 -5.34
CA PHE A 53 -1.85 -3.56 -6.47
C PHE A 53 -1.04 -4.39 -7.49
N ASP A 54 -1.42 -4.36 -8.75
CA ASP A 54 -0.70 -5.01 -9.84
C ASP A 54 0.39 -4.09 -10.39
N LEU A 55 1.66 -4.45 -10.13
CA LEU A 55 2.82 -3.69 -10.61
C LEU A 55 3.02 -3.78 -12.13
N GLU A 56 2.45 -4.78 -12.80
CA GLU A 56 2.57 -4.93 -14.26
C GLU A 56 1.54 -4.06 -14.99
N THR A 57 0.30 -4.01 -14.49
CA THR A 57 -0.79 -3.27 -15.14
C THR A 57 -0.99 -1.86 -14.58
N GLY A 58 -0.56 -1.60 -13.35
CA GLY A 58 -0.83 -0.34 -12.64
C GLY A 58 -2.24 -0.25 -12.05
N GLU A 59 -2.95 -1.38 -11.92
CA GLU A 59 -4.34 -1.42 -11.46
C GLU A 59 -4.47 -2.13 -10.11
N PHE A 60 -5.43 -1.67 -9.29
CA PHE A 60 -5.86 -2.41 -8.11
C PHE A 60 -6.74 -3.59 -8.52
N ARG A 61 -6.39 -4.79 -8.03
CA ARG A 61 -7.16 -6.01 -8.28
C ARG A 61 -8.52 -5.98 -7.57
N SER A 62 -9.30 -7.05 -7.72
CA SER A 62 -10.63 -7.14 -7.09
C SER A 62 -10.55 -7.15 -5.57
N ILE A 63 -9.55 -7.83 -5.00
CA ILE A 63 -9.27 -7.82 -3.55
C ILE A 63 -8.02 -6.98 -3.32
N SER A 64 -8.20 -5.80 -2.73
CA SER A 64 -7.14 -4.81 -2.52
C SER A 64 -7.62 -3.70 -1.60
N PHE A 65 -6.71 -2.99 -0.95
CA PHE A 65 -7.07 -1.71 -0.33
C PHE A 65 -7.22 -0.61 -1.40
N LYS A 66 -8.34 0.12 -1.40
CA LYS A 66 -8.66 1.16 -2.38
C LYS A 66 -8.18 2.52 -1.86
N GLU A 67 -7.39 3.21 -2.68
CA GLU A 67 -6.79 4.52 -2.36
C GLU A 67 -5.97 4.59 -1.04
N PRO A 68 -5.02 3.65 -0.80
CA PRO A 68 -4.16 3.73 0.38
C PRO A 68 -3.11 4.84 0.23
N VAL A 69 -2.72 5.43 1.37
CA VAL A 69 -1.46 6.17 1.44
C VAL A 69 -0.32 5.14 1.39
N THR A 70 0.63 5.30 0.49
CA THR A 70 1.69 4.30 0.27
C THR A 70 3.06 4.88 0.60
N LEU A 71 3.78 4.24 1.52
CA LEU A 71 5.19 4.51 1.81
C LEU A 71 6.06 3.45 1.12
N THR A 72 6.62 3.77 -0.03
CA THR A 72 7.50 2.87 -0.78
C THR A 72 8.98 3.04 -0.38
N VAL A 73 9.77 1.97 -0.50
CA VAL A 73 11.20 1.98 -0.14
C VAL A 73 12.08 1.64 -1.35
N GLY A 74 13.34 2.06 -1.31
CA GLY A 74 14.31 1.90 -2.40
C GLY A 74 14.00 2.87 -3.55
N LEU A 75 13.26 2.39 -4.55
CA LEU A 75 12.68 3.22 -5.61
C LEU A 75 11.20 2.82 -5.79
N PRO A 76 10.34 3.71 -6.30
CA PRO A 76 9.01 3.32 -6.74
C PRO A 76 9.09 2.14 -7.71
N LYS A 77 8.31 1.08 -7.43
CA LYS A 77 8.20 -0.07 -8.34
C LYS A 77 7.42 0.33 -9.60
N ALA A 78 7.46 -0.53 -10.61
CA ALA A 78 6.80 -0.30 -11.89
C ALA A 78 5.33 0.11 -11.71
N ASN A 79 4.90 1.06 -12.54
CA ASN A 79 3.55 1.59 -12.59
C ASN A 79 3.00 2.19 -11.28
N MET A 80 3.78 2.38 -10.22
CA MET A 80 3.29 3.06 -9.01
C MET A 80 3.16 4.58 -9.21
N VAL A 81 4.14 5.19 -9.88
CA VAL A 81 4.13 6.63 -10.15
C VAL A 81 3.01 6.97 -11.13
N GLY A 82 2.08 7.81 -10.70
CA GLY A 82 0.93 8.24 -11.52
C GLY A 82 -0.34 7.38 -11.33
N ASN A 83 -0.22 6.15 -10.84
CA ASN A 83 -1.38 5.29 -10.54
C ASN A 83 -1.70 5.21 -9.04
N ILE A 84 -0.71 5.43 -8.17
CA ILE A 84 -0.93 5.62 -6.73
C ILE A 84 -0.94 7.10 -6.43
N LYS A 85 -2.08 7.59 -5.94
CA LYS A 85 -2.34 9.00 -5.67
C LYS A 85 -1.43 9.56 -4.56
N ASP A 86 -1.41 8.89 -3.40
CA ASP A 86 -0.65 9.31 -2.23
C ASP A 86 0.59 8.44 -2.03
N LEU A 87 1.60 8.65 -2.89
CA LEU A 87 2.85 7.89 -2.90
C LEU A 87 4.01 8.67 -2.28
N TRP A 88 4.63 8.09 -1.26
CA TRP A 88 5.79 8.62 -0.54
C TRP A 88 6.98 7.70 -0.72
N LEU A 89 8.17 8.27 -0.97
CA LEU A 89 9.42 7.52 -1.01
C LEU A 89 10.17 7.70 0.31
N ALA A 90 10.37 6.61 1.04
CA ALA A 90 11.17 6.60 2.26
C ALA A 90 12.67 6.54 1.93
N ASP A 91 13.44 7.41 2.58
CA ASP A 91 14.89 7.23 2.66
C ASP A 91 15.19 6.14 3.71
N ILE A 92 15.71 5.00 3.24
CA ILE A 92 16.11 3.87 4.08
C ILE A 92 17.64 3.72 4.18
N GLY A 93 18.40 4.74 3.77
CA GLY A 93 19.86 4.75 3.84
C GLY A 93 20.56 4.01 2.70
N ILE A 94 19.95 3.93 1.51
CA ILE A 94 20.59 3.37 0.32
C ILE A 94 21.80 4.26 -0.07
N PRO A 95 23.03 3.70 -0.18
CA PRO A 95 24.20 4.46 -0.59
C PRO A 95 24.06 5.05 -2.00
N ARG A 96 24.75 6.18 -2.23
CA ARG A 96 24.85 6.80 -3.56
C ARG A 96 25.86 6.09 -4.45
#